data_AF-A0A7C4YZ94-F1
#
_entry.id   AF-A0A7C4YZ94-F1
#
_cell.length_a   1.000
_cell.length_b   1.000
_cell.length_c   1.000
_cell.angle_alpha   90.00
_cell.angle_beta   90.00
_cell.angle_gamma   90.00
#
_symmetry.space_group_name_H-M   'P 1'
#
loop_
_entity.id
_entity.type
_entity.pdbx_description
1 polymer ?
#
loop_
_entity_poly.entity_id
_entity_poly.type
_entity_poly.pdbx_seq_one_letter_code
_entity_poly.pdbx_strand_id
1 'polypeptide(L)'
;MKVWTHHPSAFRIDDPNVVIDWTLGTYWRTMPGYREALPILQRLLREDQFLWCCTKRGQFIRTTEDIDLVEWELTVNETDVLAYYHEPTWEELIRSRGDWKSLLLPGPCQDAGILAKCPPRPGIAVCLGPLPVKYPKAKNVANDCRLPHVR
;
A
#
# COMPACT_ATOMS: atom_id res chain seq x y z
N MET A 1 -16.03 -2.08 -5.79
CA MET A 1 -14.84 -2.53 -6.57
C MET A 1 -13.81 -3.16 -5.64
N LYS A 2 -12.94 -4.02 -6.15
CA LYS A 2 -11.82 -4.58 -5.36
C LYS A 2 -10.57 -3.73 -5.53
N VAL A 3 -9.90 -3.43 -4.44
CA VAL A 3 -8.61 -2.72 -4.40
C VAL A 3 -7.69 -3.36 -3.36
N TRP A 4 -6.40 -3.08 -3.44
CA TRP A 4 -5.41 -3.69 -2.55
C TRP A 4 -4.55 -2.63 -1.86
N THR A 5 -4.26 -2.84 -0.58
CA THR A 5 -3.35 -1.96 0.16
C THR A 5 -2.39 -2.79 1.01
N HIS A 6 -1.31 -2.16 1.48
CA HIS A 6 -0.20 -2.84 2.10
C HIS A 6 0.21 -2.10 3.38
N HIS A 7 0.20 -2.82 4.49
CA HIS A 7 0.51 -2.27 5.80
C HIS A 7 1.30 -3.29 6.63
N PRO A 8 2.01 -2.85 7.68
CA PRO A 8 2.61 -3.77 8.65
C PRO A 8 1.58 -4.75 9.21
N SER A 9 1.99 -5.98 9.53
CA SER A 9 1.10 -7.04 10.03
C SER A 9 0.35 -6.65 11.31
N ALA A 10 0.95 -5.78 12.13
CA ALA A 10 0.35 -5.25 13.35
C ALA A 10 -0.71 -4.16 13.10
N PHE A 11 -0.80 -3.59 11.89
CA PHE A 11 -1.75 -2.55 11.55
C PHE A 11 -3.11 -3.14 11.16
N ARG A 12 -4.14 -2.84 11.96
CA ARG A 12 -5.48 -3.42 11.84
C ARG A 12 -6.38 -2.50 11.00
N ILE A 13 -6.37 -2.71 9.68
CA ILE A 13 -7.23 -1.96 8.75
C ILE A 13 -8.72 -2.22 9.01
N ASP A 14 -9.04 -3.39 9.55
CA ASP A 14 -10.39 -3.82 9.90
C ASP A 14 -10.89 -3.28 11.25
N ASP A 15 -10.08 -2.50 11.97
CA ASP A 15 -10.52 -1.80 13.17
C ASP A 15 -11.37 -0.55 12.79
N PRO A 16 -12.63 -0.45 13.24
CA PRO A 16 -13.48 0.70 12.91
C PRO A 16 -12.96 2.03 13.47
N ASN A 17 -12.02 2.01 14.41
CA ASN A 17 -11.39 3.19 14.99
C ASN A 17 -9.94 3.38 14.54
N VAL A 18 -9.53 2.72 13.44
CA VAL A 18 -8.15 2.82 12.96
C VAL A 18 -7.79 4.28 12.65
N VAL A 19 -6.64 4.70 13.17
CA VAL A 19 -6.03 5.99 12.89
C VAL A 19 -4.69 5.74 12.20
N ILE A 20 -4.47 6.38 11.06
CA ILE A 20 -3.21 6.31 10.33
C ILE A 20 -2.26 7.35 10.91
N ASP A 21 -1.20 6.87 11.59
CA ASP A 21 -0.05 7.69 11.92
C ASP A 21 0.96 7.68 10.76
N TRP A 22 0.86 8.70 9.90
CA TRP A 22 1.74 8.89 8.76
C TRP A 22 3.22 8.99 9.14
N THR A 23 3.54 9.41 10.38
CA THR A 23 4.92 9.60 10.83
C THR A 23 5.68 8.28 10.98
N LEU A 24 4.93 7.18 11.14
CA LEU A 24 5.48 5.85 11.23
C LEU A 24 5.80 5.23 9.86
N GLY A 25 5.27 5.80 8.78
CA GLY A 25 5.46 5.29 7.42
C GLY A 25 6.86 5.51 6.86
N THR A 26 7.30 4.61 5.97
CA THR A 26 8.62 4.68 5.32
C THR A 26 8.83 5.98 4.56
N TYR A 27 7.83 6.45 3.81
CA TYR A 27 7.94 7.70 3.05
C TYR A 27 8.11 8.93 3.93
N TRP A 28 7.44 8.99 5.08
CA TRP A 28 7.66 10.09 6.03
C TRP A 28 9.10 10.16 6.52
N ARG A 29 9.73 9.00 6.74
CA ARG A 29 11.11 8.91 7.24
C ARG A 29 12.17 9.14 6.15
N THR A 30 11.89 8.71 4.92
CA THR A 30 12.90 8.63 3.85
C THR A 30 12.74 9.68 2.75
N MET A 31 11.56 10.30 2.61
CA MET A 31 11.25 11.25 1.54
C MET A 31 10.80 12.59 2.15
N PRO A 32 11.68 13.59 2.30
CA PRO A 32 11.33 14.88 2.89
C PRO A 32 10.13 15.57 2.22
N GLY A 33 10.06 15.52 0.88
CA GLY A 33 8.94 16.12 0.12
C GLY A 33 7.59 15.46 0.40
N TYR A 34 7.55 14.23 0.94
CA TYR A 34 6.29 13.62 1.39
C TYR A 34 5.63 14.44 2.52
N ARG A 35 6.43 14.98 3.44
CA ARG A 35 5.93 15.77 4.59
C ARG A 35 5.30 17.09 4.15
N GLU A 36 5.79 17.64 3.04
CA GLU A 36 5.29 18.88 2.44
C GLU A 36 4.08 18.62 1.55
N ALA A 37 4.09 17.52 0.79
CA ALA A 37 3.03 17.17 -0.15
C ALA A 37 1.76 16.65 0.55
N LEU A 38 1.89 15.84 1.62
CA LEU A 38 0.74 15.21 2.27
C LEU A 38 -0.31 16.23 2.77
N PRO A 39 0.05 17.33 3.48
CA PRO A 39 -0.92 18.35 3.89
C PRO A 39 -1.64 19.04 2.74
N ILE A 40 -1.00 19.16 1.57
CA ILE A 40 -1.62 19.73 0.37
C ILE A 40 -2.67 18.75 -0.17
N LEU A 41 -2.32 17.46 -0.27
CA LEU A 41 -3.24 16.42 -0.70
C LEU A 41 -4.46 16.31 0.23
N GLN A 42 -4.26 16.33 1.56
CA GLN A 42 -5.34 16.33 2.55
C GLN A 42 -6.32 17.50 2.32
N ARG A 43 -5.80 18.70 2.08
CA ARG A 43 -6.64 19.88 1.76
C ARG A 43 -7.40 19.73 0.45
N LEU A 44 -6.80 19.14 -0.58
CA LEU A 44 -7.46 18.89 -1.86
C LEU A 44 -8.61 17.90 -1.72
N LEU A 45 -8.43 16.85 -0.91
CA LEU A 45 -9.45 15.84 -0.65
C LEU A 45 -10.49 16.28 0.39
N ARG A 46 -10.18 17.31 1.17
CA ARG A 46 -10.92 17.71 2.38
C ARG A 46 -11.04 16.57 3.39
N GLU A 47 -9.98 15.80 3.51
CA GLU A 47 -9.90 14.63 4.37
C GLU A 47 -8.53 14.54 5.04
N ASP A 48 -8.51 14.18 6.32
CA ASP A 48 -7.27 14.06 7.09
C ASP A 48 -6.64 12.66 6.96
N GLN A 49 -7.45 11.65 6.62
CA GLN A 49 -7.02 10.26 6.58
C GLN A 49 -7.61 9.53 5.37
N PHE A 50 -6.80 8.68 4.76
CA PHE A 50 -7.20 7.87 3.60
C PHE A 50 -6.24 6.70 3.42
N LEU A 51 -6.70 5.65 2.76
CA LEU A 51 -5.88 4.49 2.41
C LEU A 51 -5.38 4.62 0.98
N TRP A 52 -4.07 4.43 0.79
CA TRP A 52 -3.45 4.28 -0.53
C TRP A 52 -3.73 2.88 -1.05
N CYS A 53 -4.47 2.77 -2.16
CA CYS A 53 -4.90 1.50 -2.71
C CYS A 53 -4.46 1.33 -4.16
N CYS A 54 -3.86 0.19 -4.47
CA CYS A 54 -3.60 -0.27 -5.83
C CYS A 54 -4.88 -0.79 -6.48
N THR A 55 -5.03 -0.57 -7.78
CA THR A 55 -6.16 -1.05 -8.58
C THR A 55 -5.91 -2.42 -9.20
N LYS A 56 -4.69 -2.97 -9.10
CA LYS A 56 -4.35 -4.33 -9.52
C LYS A 56 -3.61 -5.05 -8.39
N ARG A 57 -4.01 -6.29 -8.13
CA ARG A 57 -3.36 -7.16 -7.15
C ARG A 57 -1.91 -7.43 -7.53
N GLY A 58 -1.01 -7.48 -6.54
CA GLY A 58 0.40 -7.82 -6.77
C GLY A 58 1.22 -6.73 -7.49
N GLN A 59 0.71 -5.51 -7.62
CA GLN A 59 1.49 -4.36 -8.10
C GLN A 59 2.64 -4.01 -7.17
N PHE A 60 2.45 -4.22 -5.86
CA PHE A 60 3.50 -4.03 -4.88
C PHE A 60 4.19 -5.36 -4.58
N ILE A 61 5.51 -5.37 -4.69
CA ILE A 61 6.34 -6.53 -4.33
C ILE A 61 7.39 -6.05 -3.33
N ARG A 62 7.55 -6.79 -2.22
CA ARG A 62 8.59 -6.46 -1.25
C ARG A 62 9.97 -6.65 -1.88
N THR A 63 10.83 -5.65 -1.73
CA THR A 63 12.22 -5.71 -2.20
C THR A 63 13.06 -6.71 -1.39
N THR A 64 12.77 -6.84 -0.10
CA THR A 64 13.51 -7.70 0.83
C THR A 64 12.58 -8.39 1.85
N GLU A 65 13.04 -9.49 2.44
CA GLU A 65 12.24 -10.34 3.37
C GLU A 65 12.04 -9.72 4.77
N ASP A 66 12.90 -8.78 5.16
CA ASP A 66 12.93 -8.13 6.46
C ASP A 66 11.86 -7.02 6.63
N ILE A 67 11.16 -6.67 5.56
CA ILE A 67 10.10 -5.67 5.61
C ILE A 67 8.78 -6.36 5.98
N ASP A 68 8.26 -6.09 7.17
CA ASP A 68 6.92 -6.54 7.58
C ASP A 68 5.83 -5.78 6.80
N LEU A 69 5.25 -6.44 5.79
CA LEU A 69 4.05 -5.98 5.10
C LEU A 69 3.15 -7.15 4.74
N VAL A 70 1.85 -6.97 4.98
CA VAL A 70 0.78 -7.85 4.55
C VAL A 70 -0.06 -7.16 3.48
N GLU A 71 -0.60 -7.94 2.55
CA GLU A 71 -1.56 -7.47 1.54
C GLU A 71 -2.97 -7.55 2.12
N TRP A 72 -3.73 -6.47 1.97
CA TRP A 72 -5.14 -6.41 2.30
C TRP A 72 -5.95 -6.22 1.03
N GLU A 73 -7.03 -6.99 0.87
CA GLU A 73 -8.06 -6.76 -0.14
C GLU A 73 -9.21 -5.98 0.49
N LEU A 74 -9.64 -4.92 -0.19
CA LEU A 74 -10.77 -4.08 0.21
C LEU A 74 -11.87 -4.15 -0.85
N THR A 75 -13.12 -4.34 -0.43
CA THR A 75 -14.30 -4.18 -1.28
C THR A 75 -14.91 -2.80 -1.09
N VAL A 76 -14.43 -1.81 -1.85
CA VAL A 76 -14.73 -0.38 -1.69
C VAL A 76 -15.93 0.02 -2.57
N ASN A 77 -16.91 0.75 -2.02
CA ASN A 77 -17.97 1.34 -2.85
C ASN A 77 -17.49 2.64 -3.49
N GLU A 78 -18.08 3.05 -4.61
CA GLU A 78 -17.72 4.31 -5.27
C GLU A 78 -17.86 5.53 -4.34
N THR A 79 -18.81 5.50 -3.41
CA THR A 79 -19.00 6.55 -2.39
C THR A 79 -17.90 6.64 -1.32
N ASP A 80 -17.05 5.63 -1.24
CA ASP A 80 -15.90 5.56 -0.33
C ASP A 80 -14.59 5.86 -1.06
N VAL A 81 -14.62 6.04 -2.38
CA VAL A 81 -13.49 6.50 -3.19
C VAL A 81 -13.43 8.02 -3.09
N LEU A 82 -12.35 8.54 -2.51
CA LEU A 82 -12.10 9.97 -2.40
C LEU A 82 -11.57 10.52 -3.71
N ALA A 83 -10.63 9.81 -4.33
CA ALA A 83 -10.09 10.16 -5.63
C ALA A 83 -9.40 8.96 -6.31
N TYR A 84 -9.31 9.05 -7.63
CA TYR A 84 -8.31 8.32 -8.40
C TYR A 84 -7.09 9.22 -8.55
N TYR A 85 -5.89 8.67 -8.41
CA TYR A 85 -4.65 9.45 -8.55
C TYR A 85 -3.65 8.77 -9.48
N HIS A 86 -2.87 9.58 -10.18
CA HIS A 86 -1.79 9.10 -11.04
C HIS A 86 -0.53 8.83 -10.20
N GLU A 87 -0.16 7.56 -10.06
CA GLU A 87 0.98 7.14 -9.21
C GLU A 87 2.31 7.81 -9.59
N PRO A 88 2.70 7.88 -10.89
CA PRO A 88 3.94 8.57 -11.28
C PRO A 88 3.94 10.06 -10.94
N THR A 89 2.80 10.74 -11.07
CA THR A 89 2.70 12.17 -10.69
C THR A 89 2.88 12.35 -9.19
N TRP A 90 2.30 11.44 -8.37
CA TRP A 90 2.52 11.46 -6.93
C TRP A 90 4.00 11.31 -6.58
N GLU A 91 4.69 10.37 -7.22
CA GLU A 91 6.13 10.14 -7.02
C GLU A 91 6.97 11.38 -7.38
N GLU A 92 6.63 12.09 -8.46
CA GLU A 92 7.31 13.33 -8.82
C GLU A 92 6.96 14.50 -7.89
N LEU A 93 5.73 14.56 -7.36
CA LEU A 93 5.34 15.57 -6.37
C LEU A 93 6.15 15.43 -5.07
N ILE A 94 6.31 14.21 -4.55
CA ILE A 94 7.12 13.97 -3.34
C ILE A 94 8.63 14.18 -3.58
N ARG A 95 9.06 14.26 -4.85
CA ARG A 95 10.41 14.68 -5.28
C ARG A 95 10.51 16.17 -5.62
N SER A 96 9.44 16.95 -5.38
CA SER A 96 9.36 18.38 -5.68
C SER A 96 9.50 18.73 -7.18
N ARG A 97 9.04 17.83 -8.06
CA ARG A 97 9.11 17.97 -9.54
C ARG A 97 7.76 17.83 -10.26
N GLY A 98 6.69 17.49 -9.54
CA GLY A 98 5.37 17.20 -10.13
C GLY A 98 4.43 18.42 -10.22
N ASP A 99 3.35 18.24 -10.98
CA ASP A 99 2.23 19.19 -11.09
C ASP A 99 0.98 18.63 -10.40
N TRP A 100 0.43 19.39 -9.45
CA TRP A 100 -0.79 19.03 -8.72
C TRP A 100 -2.01 18.89 -9.62
N LYS A 101 -2.08 19.60 -10.75
CA LYS A 101 -3.24 19.56 -11.66
C LYS A 101 -3.41 18.21 -12.35
N SER A 102 -2.33 17.45 -12.52
CA SER A 102 -2.36 16.13 -13.16
C SER A 102 -2.40 14.97 -12.17
N LEU A 103 -2.41 15.26 -10.85
CA LEU A 103 -2.42 14.22 -9.84
C LEU A 103 -3.75 13.49 -9.79
N LEU A 104 -4.86 14.23 -9.68
CA LEU A 104 -6.20 13.65 -9.53
C LEU A 104 -6.81 13.37 -10.90
N LEU A 105 -7.33 12.15 -11.05
CA LEU A 105 -7.87 11.65 -12.30
C LEU A 105 -9.41 11.69 -12.27
N PRO A 106 -10.07 11.92 -13.43
CA PRO A 106 -11.52 11.96 -13.51
C PRO A 106 -12.17 10.57 -13.32
N GLY A 107 -11.38 9.50 -13.33
CA GLY A 107 -11.86 8.12 -13.19
C GLY A 107 -10.71 7.11 -13.23
N PRO A 108 -11.03 5.80 -13.21
CA PRO A 108 -10.04 4.73 -13.26
C PRO A 108 -9.30 4.71 -14.60
N CYS A 109 -7.98 4.56 -14.56
CA CYS A 109 -7.13 4.33 -15.74
C CYS A 109 -6.04 3.29 -15.44
N GLN A 110 -5.21 2.96 -16.45
CA GLN A 110 -4.25 1.84 -16.40
C GLN A 110 -3.21 1.95 -15.27
N ASP A 111 -2.88 3.17 -14.84
CA ASP A 111 -1.88 3.49 -13.82
C ASP A 111 -2.47 4.35 -12.69
N ALA A 112 -3.79 4.27 -12.51
CA ALA A 112 -4.48 4.93 -11.42
C ALA A 112 -4.39 4.09 -10.14
N GLY A 113 -3.93 4.72 -9.06
CA GLY A 113 -4.22 4.29 -7.70
C GLY A 113 -5.54 4.89 -7.22
N ILE A 114 -6.04 4.41 -6.09
CA ILE A 114 -7.24 4.90 -5.42
C ILE A 114 -6.87 5.40 -4.03
N LEU A 115 -7.42 6.57 -3.67
CA LEU A 115 -7.48 7.05 -2.29
C LEU A 115 -8.86 6.70 -1.74
N ALA A 116 -8.92 5.78 -0.79
CA ALA A 116 -10.17 5.34 -0.16
C ALA A 116 -10.32 5.94 1.24
N LYS A 117 -11.56 6.12 1.70
CA LYS A 117 -11.84 6.58 3.07
C LYS A 117 -11.21 5.68 4.13
N CYS A 118 -10.76 6.30 5.21
CA CYS A 118 -10.24 5.64 6.41
C CYS A 118 -10.91 6.25 7.66
N PRO A 119 -11.43 5.44 8.60
CA PRO A 119 -11.48 3.98 8.60
C PRO A 119 -12.38 3.42 7.48
N PRO A 120 -12.07 2.24 6.92
CA PRO A 120 -12.94 1.58 5.96
C PRO A 120 -14.23 1.11 6.65
N ARG A 121 -15.31 0.94 5.88
CA ARG A 121 -16.56 0.38 6.42
C ARG A 121 -16.32 -1.03 6.98
N PRO A 122 -16.99 -1.42 8.08
CA PRO A 122 -16.84 -2.75 8.65
C PRO A 122 -17.13 -3.86 7.63
N GLY A 123 -16.33 -4.93 7.68
CA GLY A 123 -16.55 -6.15 6.88
C GLY A 123 -16.09 -6.05 5.42
N ILE A 124 -15.48 -4.94 4.99
CA ILE A 124 -14.99 -4.81 3.61
C ILE A 124 -13.52 -5.22 3.43
N ALA A 125 -12.78 -5.39 4.53
CA ALA A 125 -11.34 -5.63 4.53
C ALA A 125 -11.00 -7.09 4.86
N VAL A 126 -10.14 -7.71 4.05
CA VAL A 126 -9.64 -9.06 4.24
C VAL A 126 -8.12 -9.06 4.15
N CYS A 127 -7.44 -9.52 5.20
CA CYS A 127 -5.99 -9.71 5.17
C CYS A 127 -5.66 -10.99 4.40
N LEU A 128 -4.89 -10.86 3.32
CA LEU A 128 -4.47 -11.97 2.46
C LEU A 128 -3.16 -12.61 2.93
N GLY A 129 -2.51 -12.01 3.94
CA GLY A 129 -1.25 -12.48 4.50
C GLY A 129 -0.02 -11.76 3.94
N PRO A 130 1.19 -12.28 4.20
CA PRO A 130 2.44 -11.62 3.83
C PRO A 130 2.60 -11.44 2.32
N LEU A 131 3.06 -10.26 1.91
CA LEU A 131 3.35 -9.97 0.50
C LEU A 131 4.47 -10.86 -0.05
N PRO A 132 4.45 -11.26 -1.33
CA PRO A 132 5.59 -11.96 -1.91
C PRO A 132 6.85 -11.08 -1.93
N VAL A 133 8.02 -11.72 -1.82
CA VAL A 133 9.33 -11.07 -1.88
C VAL A 133 9.91 -11.30 -3.27
N LYS A 134 10.44 -10.23 -3.90
CA LYS A 134 10.96 -10.29 -5.28
C LYS A 134 12.14 -11.26 -5.41
N TYR A 135 13.02 -11.27 -4.41
CA TYR A 135 14.17 -12.14 -4.32
C TYR A 135 14.11 -12.90 -3.00
N PRO A 136 13.37 -14.02 -2.93
CA PRO A 136 13.37 -14.85 -1.75
C PRO A 136 14.80 -15.34 -1.50
N LYS A 137 15.27 -15.29 -0.26
CA LYS A 137 16.54 -15.95 0.08
C LYS A 137 16.36 -17.42 -0.29
N ALA A 138 17.33 -17.97 -1.01
CA ALA A 138 17.33 -19.40 -1.30
C ALA A 138 17.14 -20.12 0.03
N LYS A 139 16.02 -20.84 0.18
CA LYS A 139 15.89 -21.77 1.31
C LYS A 139 17.08 -22.68 1.17
N ASN A 140 18.00 -22.65 2.13
CA ASN A 140 18.99 -23.71 2.28
C ASN A 140 18.17 -24.98 2.51
N VAL A 141 17.84 -25.66 1.42
CA VAL A 141 17.40 -27.04 1.46
C VAL A 141 18.65 -27.77 1.89
N ALA A 142 18.83 -27.90 3.21
CA ALA A 142 19.80 -28.82 3.74
C ALA A 142 19.44 -30.16 3.10
N ASN A 143 20.32 -30.63 2.20
CA ASN A 143 20.27 -31.96 1.66
C ASN A 143 20.35 -32.92 2.85
N ASP A 144 19.17 -33.34 3.34
CA ASP A 144 19.03 -34.51 4.19
C ASP A 144 19.17 -35.74 3.27
N CYS A 145 20.31 -35.82 2.57
CA CYS A 145 20.77 -37.02 1.89
C CYS A 145 21.25 -37.98 2.98
N ARG A 146 20.29 -38.62 3.66
CA ARG A 146 20.57 -39.87 4.37
C ARG A 146 20.98 -40.90 3.33
N LEU A 147 22.29 -41.06 3.15
CA LEU A 147 22.85 -42.19 2.44
C LEU A 147 22.38 -43.48 3.16
N PRO A 148 21.78 -44.45 2.46
CA PRO A 148 21.49 -45.73 3.07
C PRO A 148 22.81 -46.43 3.38
N HIS A 149 23.01 -46.78 4.65
CA HIS A 149 24.05 -47.71 5.06
C HIS A 149 23.82 -49.06 4.35
N VAL A 150 24.65 -49.35 3.37
CA VAL A 150 24.81 -50.70 2.82
C VAL A 150 25.64 -51.49 3.83
N ARG A 151 25.06 -52.57 4.36
CA ARG A 151 25.74 -53.61 5.13
C ARG A 151 26.31 -54.66 4.19
#